data_AF-A0A9W3F4K9-F1
#
_entry.id   AF-A0A9W3F4K9-F1
#
_cell.length_a   1.000
_cell.length_b   1.000
_cell.length_c   1.000
_cell.angle_alpha   90.00
_cell.angle_beta   90.00
_cell.angle_gamma   90.00
#
_symmetry.space_group_name_H-M   'P 1'
#
loop_
_entity.id
_entity.type
_entity.pdbx_description
1 polymer ?
#
loop_
_entity_poly.entity_id
_entity_poly.type
_entity_poly.pdbx_seq_one_letter_code
_entity_poly.pdbx_strand_id
1 'polypeptide(L)'
;MESRGPLATWHGLLLLLPLMPPSHAGRALRHTVPSQRTQDPPALHLSNGPGQEPVTIMTFNLTKITKTSSSYEFRTWDPEGVIFYGDTNPKDDWFVLGLWDGRPEVQLHNHWAQLTVVIGPWLDDGRWHQLEVKIHRDSVLLGWMGRRCCLRLRQVSGPLAYKPQPIMRIAVGRLLFPASNLWLPLVPALDGCLRQHDWLDQQAQSSASVPTGLRSCSVESQPGIFFPPGTGAERSLQGEASSASFCLDGLWAQGQRLDMDRALSRNQDIWTHSCPQSPSNGTDTTY
;
A
#
# COMPACT_ATOMS: atom_id res chain seq x y z
N MET A 1 -16.99 7.89 -78.51
CA MET A 1 -18.02 8.96 -78.53
C MET A 1 -19.01 8.61 -77.45
N GLU A 2 -18.87 9.26 -76.30
CA GLU A 2 -19.78 10.36 -75.84
C GLU A 2 -21.00 9.76 -75.13
N SER A 3 -21.06 9.79 -73.79
CA SER A 3 -21.37 10.95 -72.94
C SER A 3 -22.73 11.59 -73.26
N ARG A 4 -23.67 11.46 -72.32
CA ARG A 4 -24.40 12.57 -71.66
C ARG A 4 -25.39 12.02 -70.63
N GLY A 5 -25.33 12.54 -69.40
CA GLY A 5 -26.39 12.44 -68.38
C GLY A 5 -27.57 13.38 -68.69
N PRO A 6 -28.42 13.85 -67.72
CA PRO A 6 -28.27 13.79 -66.26
C PRO A 6 -29.59 13.59 -65.42
N LEU A 7 -29.43 13.66 -64.09
CA LEU A 7 -30.34 14.18 -63.03
C LEU A 7 -31.71 13.53 -62.75
N ALA A 8 -31.89 13.01 -61.52
CA ALA A 8 -32.91 13.46 -60.57
C ALA A 8 -32.71 12.88 -59.15
N THR A 9 -32.81 13.78 -58.18
CA THR A 9 -32.79 13.65 -56.73
C THR A 9 -34.02 12.93 -56.16
N TRP A 10 -33.88 12.09 -55.11
CA TRP A 10 -34.84 12.08 -53.99
C TRP A 10 -34.28 11.39 -52.74
N HIS A 11 -34.55 12.00 -51.60
CA HIS A 11 -34.12 11.61 -50.26
C HIS A 11 -34.90 10.39 -49.74
N GLY A 12 -34.18 9.42 -49.17
CA GLY A 12 -34.78 8.25 -48.52
C GLY A 12 -34.09 7.99 -47.18
N LEU A 13 -34.36 8.85 -46.21
CA LEU A 13 -33.99 8.71 -44.81
C LEU A 13 -34.81 7.54 -44.21
N LEU A 14 -34.29 6.31 -44.24
CA LEU A 14 -34.88 5.22 -43.45
C LEU A 14 -34.33 5.28 -42.01
N LEU A 15 -35.13 5.88 -41.14
CA LEU A 15 -35.03 5.79 -39.69
C LEU A 15 -35.09 4.32 -39.25
N LEU A 16 -33.95 3.77 -38.82
CA LEU A 16 -33.95 2.58 -37.98
C LEU A 16 -34.35 3.00 -36.56
N LEU A 17 -35.64 2.89 -36.25
CA LEU A 17 -36.12 2.96 -34.87
C LEU A 17 -35.44 1.85 -34.05
N PRO A 18 -34.77 2.15 -32.92
CA PRO A 18 -34.43 1.11 -31.98
C PRO A 18 -35.73 0.64 -31.31
N LEU A 19 -36.06 -0.64 -31.45
CA LEU A 19 -37.13 -1.28 -30.68
C LEU A 19 -36.80 -1.15 -29.19
N MET A 20 -37.57 -0.33 -28.49
CA MET A 20 -37.65 -0.33 -27.02
C MET A 20 -38.37 -1.62 -26.59
N PRO A 21 -37.77 -2.50 -25.76
CA PRO A 21 -38.49 -3.60 -25.15
C PRO A 21 -39.42 -3.09 -24.03
N PRO A 22 -40.52 -3.82 -23.75
CA PRO A 22 -41.62 -3.32 -22.93
C PRO A 22 -41.25 -3.21 -21.44
N SER A 23 -41.73 -2.12 -20.86
CA SER A 23 -41.70 -1.81 -19.43
C SER A 23 -42.53 -2.84 -18.65
N HIS A 24 -41.87 -3.76 -17.97
CA HIS A 24 -42.48 -4.50 -16.86
C HIS A 24 -41.94 -3.99 -15.53
N ALA A 25 -42.88 -3.44 -14.77
CA ALA A 25 -42.72 -2.97 -13.43
C ALA A 25 -42.16 -4.04 -12.48
N GLY A 26 -41.23 -3.60 -11.63
CA GLY A 26 -41.20 -3.98 -10.22
C GLY A 26 -40.97 -5.46 -9.91
N ARG A 27 -39.73 -5.94 -10.10
CA ARG A 27 -39.19 -6.97 -9.23
C ARG A 27 -37.83 -6.50 -8.72
N ALA A 28 -37.82 -6.02 -7.49
CA ALA A 28 -36.60 -5.71 -6.76
C ALA A 28 -35.73 -6.98 -6.73
N LEU A 29 -34.75 -7.05 -7.64
CA LEU A 29 -33.56 -7.85 -7.41
C LEU A 29 -32.94 -7.23 -6.17
N ARG A 30 -33.19 -7.88 -5.01
CA ARG A 30 -32.33 -7.74 -3.86
C ARG A 30 -30.93 -8.10 -4.38
N HIS A 31 -30.15 -7.08 -4.73
CA HIS A 31 -28.71 -7.21 -4.70
C HIS A 31 -28.42 -7.56 -3.25
N THR A 32 -28.20 -8.85 -3.02
CA THR A 32 -27.58 -9.32 -1.80
C THR A 32 -26.23 -8.63 -1.80
N VAL A 33 -26.18 -7.49 -1.11
CA VAL A 33 -24.94 -6.88 -0.63
C VAL A 33 -24.13 -8.04 -0.06
N PRO A 34 -22.87 -8.27 -0.48
CA PRO A 34 -21.97 -9.03 0.35
C PRO A 34 -21.78 -8.19 1.61
N SER A 35 -22.72 -8.33 2.54
CA SER A 35 -22.51 -8.07 3.94
C SER A 35 -21.17 -8.69 4.27
N GLN A 36 -20.26 -7.91 4.86
CA GLN A 36 -18.94 -8.33 5.31
C GLN A 36 -18.85 -9.86 5.39
N ARG A 37 -18.03 -10.50 4.55
CA ARG A 37 -17.63 -11.87 4.88
C ARG A 37 -16.97 -11.76 6.23
N THR A 38 -17.64 -12.30 7.24
CA THR A 38 -17.29 -12.27 8.66
C THR A 38 -16.03 -13.11 8.96
N GLN A 39 -15.12 -13.23 7.99
CA GLN A 39 -14.03 -14.21 7.94
C GLN A 39 -12.70 -13.64 7.43
N ASP A 40 -12.62 -12.38 6.95
CA ASP A 40 -11.32 -11.81 6.60
C ASP A 40 -10.59 -11.31 7.86
N PRO A 41 -9.31 -11.69 8.05
CA PRO A 41 -8.52 -11.22 9.17
C PRO A 41 -8.41 -9.68 9.16
N PRO A 42 -8.40 -9.03 10.32
CA PRO A 42 -8.22 -7.59 10.40
C PRO A 42 -6.89 -7.19 9.74
N ALA A 43 -6.95 -6.14 8.91
CA ALA A 43 -5.82 -5.64 8.15
C ALA A 43 -5.49 -4.21 8.57
N LEU A 44 -4.22 -3.99 8.86
CA LEU A 44 -3.62 -2.72 9.25
C LEU A 44 -3.18 -1.95 8.00
N HIS A 45 -3.63 -0.70 7.85
CA HIS A 45 -3.15 0.20 6.81
C HIS A 45 -1.77 0.76 7.17
N LEU A 46 -0.85 0.85 6.21
CA LEU A 46 0.55 1.24 6.42
C LEU A 46 0.81 2.76 6.36
N SER A 47 -0.15 3.53 5.86
CA SER A 47 -0.07 5.00 5.80
C SER A 47 -1.04 5.65 6.80
N ASN A 48 -0.50 6.38 7.77
CA ASN A 48 -1.26 7.11 8.79
C ASN A 48 -1.27 8.62 8.54
N GLY A 49 -1.78 9.01 7.38
CA GLY A 49 -1.89 10.42 6.99
C GLY A 49 -0.53 11.06 6.62
N PRO A 50 -0.45 12.40 6.62
CA PRO A 50 0.69 13.13 6.06
C PRO A 50 1.95 13.08 6.93
N GLY A 51 1.85 12.59 8.16
CA GLY A 51 2.99 12.49 9.08
C GLY A 51 4.04 11.47 8.60
N GLN A 52 5.30 11.68 9.00
CA GLN A 52 6.39 10.73 8.78
C GLN A 52 6.43 9.62 9.85
N GLU A 53 5.46 9.58 10.76
CA GLU A 53 5.45 8.66 11.88
C GLU A 53 5.03 7.25 11.45
N PRO A 54 5.73 6.21 11.93
CA PRO A 54 5.33 4.83 11.68
C PRO A 54 4.00 4.51 12.34
N VAL A 55 3.32 3.51 11.79
CA VAL A 55 2.03 3.04 12.30
C VAL A 55 2.17 2.46 13.70
N THR A 56 3.23 1.69 13.92
CA THR A 56 3.60 1.15 15.23
C THR A 56 5.10 0.94 15.31
N ILE A 57 5.62 1.03 16.53
CA ILE A 57 7.00 0.75 16.88
C ILE A 57 7.00 -0.35 17.95
N MET A 58 7.67 -1.45 17.66
CA MET A 58 7.89 -2.55 18.59
C MET A 58 9.34 -2.56 19.04
N THR A 59 9.58 -2.83 20.32
CA THR A 59 10.92 -2.92 20.89
C THR A 59 11.16 -4.31 21.44
N PHE A 60 12.30 -4.92 21.09
CA PHE A 60 12.67 -6.27 21.45
C PHE A 60 14.01 -6.29 22.18
N ASN A 61 14.08 -7.08 23.24
CA ASN A 61 15.33 -7.36 23.92
C ASN A 61 15.99 -8.58 23.27
N LEU A 62 17.06 -8.36 22.49
CA LEU A 62 17.72 -9.42 21.74
C LEU A 62 18.43 -10.45 22.64
N THR A 63 18.63 -10.19 23.93
CA THR A 63 19.13 -11.22 24.87
C THR A 63 18.11 -12.33 25.17
N LYS A 64 16.82 -12.05 24.95
CA LYS A 64 15.72 -12.99 25.22
C LYS A 64 15.17 -13.62 23.94
N ILE A 65 15.73 -13.28 22.78
CA ILE A 65 15.20 -13.71 21.48
C ILE A 65 15.53 -15.18 21.22
N THR A 66 14.50 -15.96 20.90
CA THR A 66 14.62 -17.36 20.47
C THR A 66 14.17 -17.53 19.02
N LYS A 67 13.19 -16.71 18.58
CA LYS A 67 12.71 -16.63 17.20
C LYS A 67 13.24 -15.38 16.50
N THR A 68 13.98 -15.59 15.42
CA THR A 68 14.60 -14.52 14.60
C THR A 68 13.95 -14.39 13.22
N SER A 69 12.65 -14.68 13.13
CA SER A 69 11.87 -14.52 11.91
C SER A 69 10.62 -13.68 12.13
N SER A 70 10.24 -12.94 11.11
CA SER A 70 8.98 -12.20 11.02
C SER A 70 8.24 -12.61 9.76
N SER A 71 6.92 -12.78 9.85
CA SER A 71 6.07 -13.18 8.73
C SER A 71 4.79 -12.36 8.70
N TYR A 72 4.29 -12.05 7.52
CA TYR A 72 3.07 -11.27 7.34
C TYR A 72 2.50 -11.44 5.93
N GLU A 73 1.21 -11.16 5.79
CA GLU A 73 0.59 -10.97 4.48
C GLU A 73 0.56 -9.47 4.16
N PHE A 74 0.91 -9.15 2.92
CA PHE A 74 1.02 -7.79 2.41
C PHE A 74 0.27 -7.63 1.08
N ARG A 75 -0.37 -6.48 0.88
CA ARG A 75 -1.08 -6.11 -0.35
C ARG A 75 -0.95 -4.62 -0.61
N THR A 76 -0.71 -4.22 -1.85
CA THR A 76 -0.69 -2.81 -2.26
C THR A 76 -0.93 -2.65 -3.76
N TRP A 77 -1.24 -1.42 -4.19
CA TRP A 77 -1.14 -0.93 -5.57
C TRP A 77 0.00 0.10 -5.73
N ASP A 78 0.65 0.47 -4.63
CA ASP A 78 1.70 1.46 -4.55
C ASP A 78 3.06 0.83 -4.91
N PRO A 79 3.77 1.34 -5.93
CA PRO A 79 5.01 0.75 -6.40
C PRO A 79 6.24 1.11 -5.55
N GLU A 80 6.14 2.06 -4.62
CA GLU A 80 7.28 2.55 -3.83
C GLU A 80 6.85 2.80 -2.39
N GLY A 81 7.72 2.50 -1.41
CA GLY A 81 7.42 2.80 -0.01
C GLY A 81 8.05 1.84 0.99
N VAL A 82 7.94 2.16 2.28
CA VAL A 82 8.51 1.33 3.36
C VAL A 82 7.45 0.40 3.93
N ILE A 83 7.73 -0.91 3.93
CA ILE A 83 6.90 -1.89 4.64
C ILE A 83 7.30 -1.89 6.12
N PHE A 84 8.58 -2.11 6.41
CA PHE A 84 9.11 -1.95 7.76
C PHE A 84 10.59 -1.57 7.77
N TYR A 85 10.98 -1.00 8.90
CA TYR A 85 12.33 -0.61 9.27
C TYR A 85 12.71 -1.29 10.58
N GLY A 86 13.98 -1.64 10.77
CA GLY A 86 14.48 -2.07 12.06
C GLY A 86 15.91 -1.64 12.34
N ASP A 87 16.23 -1.41 13.61
CA ASP A 87 17.57 -1.03 14.03
C ASP A 87 17.94 -1.55 15.42
N THR A 88 19.24 -1.63 15.68
CA THR A 88 19.77 -1.54 17.07
C THR A 88 20.45 -0.19 17.31
N ASN A 89 20.80 0.53 16.23
CA ASN A 89 21.25 1.90 16.26
C ASN A 89 20.92 2.58 14.92
N PRO A 90 20.09 3.63 14.89
CA PRO A 90 19.65 4.27 13.65
C PRO A 90 20.79 4.89 12.83
N LYS A 91 21.99 5.05 13.40
CA LYS A 91 23.14 5.63 12.69
C LYS A 91 23.93 4.60 11.88
N ASP A 92 24.14 3.41 12.43
CA ASP A 92 25.16 2.48 11.95
C ASP A 92 24.76 0.99 12.05
N ASP A 93 23.53 0.67 12.44
CA ASP A 93 23.04 -0.71 12.46
C ASP A 93 21.52 -0.77 12.24
N TRP A 94 21.13 -0.78 10.96
CA TRP A 94 19.74 -0.74 10.51
C TRP A 94 19.48 -1.57 9.25
N PHE A 95 18.20 -1.90 9.06
CA PHE A 95 17.65 -2.67 7.94
C PHE A 95 16.31 -2.06 7.51
N VAL A 96 16.08 -1.96 6.21
CA VAL A 96 14.82 -1.52 5.59
C VAL A 96 14.36 -2.60 4.62
N LEU A 97 13.07 -2.92 4.68
CA LEU A 97 12.37 -3.61 3.61
C LEU A 97 11.23 -2.73 3.09
N GLY A 98 11.28 -2.45 1.80
CA GLY A 98 10.30 -1.62 1.10
C GLY A 98 10.01 -2.15 -0.30
N LEU A 99 9.38 -1.31 -1.09
CA LEU A 99 9.18 -1.50 -2.52
C LEU A 99 9.95 -0.45 -3.31
N TRP A 100 10.49 -0.88 -4.44
CA TRP A 100 11.02 -0.02 -5.49
C TRP A 100 10.55 -0.56 -6.84
N ASP A 101 9.79 0.24 -7.59
CA ASP A 101 9.21 -0.15 -8.88
C ASP A 101 8.41 -1.47 -8.76
N GLY A 102 7.58 -1.53 -7.71
CA GLY A 102 6.68 -2.64 -7.39
C GLY A 102 7.36 -3.88 -6.80
N ARG A 103 8.70 -3.93 -6.77
CA ARG A 103 9.46 -5.10 -6.30
C ARG A 103 10.05 -4.89 -4.91
N PRO A 104 10.23 -5.96 -4.12
CA PRO A 104 10.90 -5.88 -2.82
C PRO A 104 12.32 -5.33 -2.94
N GLU A 105 12.60 -4.30 -2.15
CA GLU A 105 13.93 -3.74 -1.96
C GLU A 105 14.37 -3.90 -0.51
N VAL A 106 15.59 -4.41 -0.34
CA VAL A 106 16.29 -4.47 0.94
C VAL A 106 17.42 -3.47 0.94
N GLN A 107 17.45 -2.58 1.94
CA GLN A 107 18.63 -1.79 2.28
C GLN A 107 19.13 -2.18 3.67
N LEU A 108 20.43 -2.39 3.82
CA LEU A 108 21.05 -2.74 5.09
C LEU A 108 22.36 -1.98 5.25
N HIS A 109 22.59 -1.47 6.45
CA HIS A 109 23.85 -0.86 6.84
C HIS A 109 24.20 -1.25 8.26
N ASN A 110 25.29 -2.00 8.40
CA ASN A 110 25.87 -2.36 9.69
C ASN A 110 27.38 -2.57 9.59
N HIS A 111 28.00 -3.01 10.69
CA HIS A 111 29.44 -3.27 10.74
C HIS A 111 29.92 -4.36 9.77
N TRP A 112 29.05 -5.29 9.38
CA TRP A 112 29.41 -6.42 8.50
C TRP A 112 29.20 -6.10 7.02
N ALA A 113 28.16 -5.33 6.69
CA ALA A 113 27.79 -5.06 5.31
C ALA A 113 27.05 -3.72 5.14
N GLN A 114 27.18 -3.17 3.94
CA GLN A 114 26.35 -2.08 3.45
C GLN A 114 25.90 -2.43 2.02
N LEU A 115 24.58 -2.58 1.82
CA LEU A 115 24.04 -3.02 0.54
C LEU A 115 22.62 -2.51 0.29
N THR A 116 22.27 -2.46 -0.98
CA THR A 116 20.90 -2.29 -1.50
C THR A 116 20.65 -3.36 -2.55
N VAL A 117 19.57 -4.13 -2.40
CA VAL A 117 19.22 -5.22 -3.32
C VAL A 117 17.72 -5.19 -3.60
N VAL A 118 17.37 -5.12 -4.89
CA VAL A 118 15.99 -5.30 -5.37
C VAL A 118 15.84 -6.70 -5.94
N ILE A 119 14.88 -7.48 -5.43
CA ILE A 119 14.70 -8.88 -5.85
C ILE A 119 13.29 -9.38 -5.55
N GLY A 120 12.83 -10.33 -6.35
CA GLY A 120 11.53 -10.99 -6.17
C GLY A 120 10.52 -10.56 -7.23
N PRO A 121 9.26 -10.99 -7.09
CA PRO A 121 8.16 -10.55 -7.95
C PRO A 121 7.75 -9.10 -7.69
N TRP A 122 6.97 -8.56 -8.60
CA TRP A 122 6.08 -7.43 -8.35
C TRP A 122 5.03 -7.81 -7.29
N LEU A 123 4.81 -6.92 -6.32
CA LEU A 123 3.86 -7.07 -5.21
C LEU A 123 2.74 -6.02 -5.25
N ASP A 124 2.82 -5.06 -6.17
CA ASP A 124 1.92 -3.94 -6.42
C ASP A 124 0.74 -4.32 -7.35
N ASP A 125 0.25 -5.56 -7.24
CA ASP A 125 -0.81 -6.12 -8.08
C ASP A 125 -2.18 -6.17 -7.39
N GLY A 126 -2.31 -5.54 -6.22
CA GLY A 126 -3.53 -5.53 -5.43
C GLY A 126 -3.91 -6.88 -4.81
N ARG A 127 -3.02 -7.88 -4.82
CA ARG A 127 -3.26 -9.20 -4.20
C ARG A 127 -2.51 -9.36 -2.89
N TRP A 128 -2.98 -10.28 -2.05
CA TRP A 128 -2.27 -10.66 -0.83
C TRP A 128 -1.10 -11.57 -1.14
N HIS A 129 0.09 -11.19 -0.67
CA HIS A 129 1.32 -11.97 -0.76
C HIS A 129 1.83 -12.29 0.64
N GLN A 130 2.17 -13.54 0.92
CA GLN A 130 2.81 -13.93 2.18
C GLN A 130 4.32 -13.79 2.07
N LEU A 131 4.90 -12.98 2.97
CA LEU A 131 6.34 -12.77 3.09
C LEU A 131 6.87 -13.30 4.43
N GLU A 132 8.12 -13.72 4.42
CA GLU A 132 8.89 -14.04 5.63
C GLU A 132 10.30 -13.44 5.52
N VAL A 133 10.72 -12.75 6.57
CA VAL A 133 12.11 -12.29 6.76
C VAL A 133 12.69 -13.05 7.94
N LYS A 134 13.85 -13.69 7.76
CA LYS A 134 14.48 -14.49 8.80
C LYS A 134 15.98 -14.28 8.85
N ILE A 135 16.50 -14.09 10.05
CA ILE A 135 17.94 -14.16 10.31
C ILE A 135 18.29 -15.61 10.62
N HIS A 136 19.24 -16.17 9.88
CA HIS A 136 19.77 -17.52 10.13
C HIS A 136 21.29 -17.50 10.06
N ARG A 137 21.93 -17.76 11.21
CA ARG A 137 23.38 -17.64 11.39
C ARG A 137 23.86 -16.23 11.05
N ASP A 138 24.66 -16.09 10.00
CA ASP A 138 25.23 -14.85 9.49
C ASP A 138 24.44 -14.26 8.33
N SER A 139 23.29 -14.86 8.00
CA SER A 139 22.56 -14.58 6.78
C SER A 139 21.17 -13.99 7.08
N VAL A 140 20.72 -13.07 6.24
CA VAL A 140 19.31 -12.65 6.18
C VAL A 140 18.67 -13.34 4.98
N LEU A 141 17.51 -13.96 5.22
CA LEU A 141 16.71 -14.63 4.23
C LEU A 141 15.39 -13.89 4.06
N LEU A 142 15.01 -13.63 2.81
CA LEU A 142 13.69 -13.12 2.43
C LEU A 142 13.01 -14.16 1.56
N GLY A 143 11.86 -14.64 2.01
CA GLY A 143 11.06 -15.67 1.33
C GLY A 143 9.65 -15.19 1.01
N TRP A 144 9.07 -15.81 -0.02
CA TRP A 144 7.69 -15.58 -0.47
C TRP A 144 7.00 -16.93 -0.58
N MET A 145 5.82 -17.11 0.03
CA MET A 145 5.16 -18.41 -0.06
C MET A 145 4.72 -18.74 -1.49
N GLY A 146 4.82 -20.01 -1.84
CA GLY A 146 4.50 -20.51 -3.18
C GLY A 146 5.63 -20.35 -4.22
N ARG A 147 6.80 -19.81 -3.84
CA ARG A 147 7.96 -19.67 -4.75
C ARG A 147 9.16 -20.49 -4.29
N ARG A 148 9.93 -20.99 -5.26
CA ARG A 148 11.16 -21.77 -5.05
C ARG A 148 12.42 -20.91 -4.83
N CYS A 149 12.33 -19.59 -5.02
CA CYS A 149 13.45 -18.67 -4.86
C CYS A 149 13.24 -17.77 -3.64
N CYS A 150 14.24 -17.75 -2.77
CA CYS A 150 14.37 -16.82 -1.65
C CYS A 150 15.65 -16.00 -1.85
N LEU A 151 15.65 -14.73 -1.48
CA LEU A 151 16.90 -13.97 -1.36
C LEU A 151 17.64 -14.48 -0.12
N ARG A 152 18.95 -14.70 -0.27
CA ARG A 152 19.84 -14.96 0.85
C ARG A 152 21.03 -14.01 0.79
N LEU A 153 21.03 -13.05 1.69
CA LEU A 153 22.17 -12.18 1.94
C LEU A 153 23.07 -12.89 2.95
N ARG A 154 24.29 -13.28 2.55
CA ARG A 154 25.23 -14.01 3.42
C ARG A 154 26.22 -13.05 4.05
N GLN A 155 26.72 -13.38 5.24
CA GLN A 155 27.75 -12.61 5.95
C GLN A 155 27.33 -11.15 6.23
N VAL A 156 26.04 -10.92 6.49
CA VAL A 156 25.45 -9.59 6.77
C VAL A 156 25.03 -9.43 8.23
N SER A 157 25.24 -10.46 9.05
CA SER A 157 24.91 -10.49 10.46
C SER A 157 25.96 -11.30 11.21
N GLY A 158 26.15 -11.01 12.50
CA GLY A 158 27.05 -11.73 13.38
C GLY A 158 26.46 -11.90 14.78
N PRO A 159 27.21 -12.55 15.70
CA PRO A 159 26.76 -12.73 17.08
C PRO A 159 26.48 -11.39 17.77
N LEU A 160 25.44 -11.35 18.60
CA LEU A 160 25.02 -10.17 19.38
C LEU A 160 26.02 -9.72 20.47
N ALA A 161 27.19 -10.37 20.54
CA ALA A 161 28.16 -10.29 21.64
C ALA A 161 28.84 -8.91 21.83
N TYR A 162 28.57 -7.94 20.96
CA TYR A 162 29.21 -6.62 21.00
C TYR A 162 28.48 -5.54 21.82
N LYS A 163 27.25 -5.78 22.29
CA LYS A 163 26.51 -4.82 23.12
C LYS A 163 25.94 -5.47 24.39
N PRO A 164 26.19 -4.94 25.60
CA PRO A 164 25.76 -5.56 26.85
C PRO A 164 24.23 -5.72 26.98
N GLN A 165 23.44 -4.92 26.26
CA GLN A 165 21.98 -5.07 26.12
C GLN A 165 21.57 -4.63 24.71
N PRO A 166 21.57 -5.55 23.72
CA PRO A 166 21.14 -5.19 22.38
C PRO A 166 19.61 -5.07 22.37
N ILE A 167 19.13 -3.83 22.28
CA ILE A 167 17.72 -3.50 22.06
C ILE A 167 17.53 -3.32 20.56
N MET A 168 16.52 -3.98 20.00
CA MET A 168 16.10 -3.80 18.61
C MET A 168 14.77 -3.10 18.55
N ARG A 169 14.61 -2.19 17.60
CA ARG A 169 13.33 -1.58 17.27
C ARG A 169 12.87 -2.08 15.90
N ILE A 170 11.57 -2.28 15.73
CA ILE A 170 10.92 -2.48 14.44
C ILE A 170 9.84 -1.42 14.31
N ALA A 171 9.91 -0.62 13.25
CA ALA A 171 8.90 0.36 12.89
C ALA A 171 8.18 -0.09 11.61
N VAL A 172 6.85 -0.03 11.60
CA VAL A 172 6.03 -0.49 10.46
C VAL A 172 5.49 0.72 9.69
N GLY A 173 5.60 0.69 8.36
CA GLY A 173 5.08 1.70 7.42
C GLY A 173 5.94 2.95 7.22
N ARG A 174 6.91 3.25 8.10
CA ARG A 174 7.83 4.40 7.98
C ARG A 174 9.21 4.12 8.58
N LEU A 175 10.13 5.05 8.36
CA LEU A 175 11.49 5.06 8.91
C LEU A 175 11.53 5.76 10.28
N LEU A 176 12.58 5.49 11.08
CA LEU A 176 12.88 6.24 12.31
C LEU A 176 13.98 7.31 12.12
N PHE A 177 14.35 7.58 10.87
CA PHE A 177 15.27 8.65 10.47
C PHE A 177 14.86 9.24 9.12
N PRO A 178 15.37 10.41 8.72
CA PRO A 178 15.03 11.04 7.44
C PRO A 178 15.41 10.18 6.23
N ALA A 179 14.51 10.01 5.27
CA ALA A 179 14.73 9.20 4.06
C ALA A 179 15.96 9.61 3.24
N SER A 180 16.38 10.87 3.33
CA SER A 180 17.62 11.39 2.73
C SER A 180 18.89 10.71 3.23
N ASN A 181 18.82 10.01 4.38
CA ASN A 181 19.95 9.28 4.95
C ASN A 181 20.02 7.83 4.43
N LEU A 182 19.02 7.37 3.67
CA LEU A 182 19.12 6.12 2.93
C LEU A 182 20.16 6.28 1.83
N TRP A 183 20.85 5.18 1.53
CA TRP A 183 21.87 5.19 0.48
C TRP A 183 21.25 5.34 -0.91
N LEU A 184 20.12 4.67 -1.13
CA LEU A 184 19.23 4.90 -2.25
C LEU A 184 17.93 5.53 -1.71
N PRO A 185 17.73 6.85 -1.81
CA PRO A 185 16.53 7.49 -1.29
C PRO A 185 15.26 7.00 -2.00
N LEU A 186 14.24 6.68 -1.20
CA LEU A 186 12.88 6.38 -1.64
C LEU A 186 11.89 7.25 -0.87
N VAL A 187 10.68 7.40 -1.41
CA VAL A 187 9.53 8.03 -0.74
C VAL A 187 8.98 7.03 0.28
N PRO A 188 9.03 7.30 1.61
CA PRO A 188 8.70 6.25 2.58
C PRO A 188 7.22 5.95 2.74
N ALA A 189 6.33 6.85 2.29
CA ALA A 189 4.89 6.61 2.37
C ALA A 189 4.54 5.37 1.54
N LEU A 190 3.62 4.56 2.04
CA LEU A 190 3.16 3.35 1.36
C LEU A 190 1.65 3.19 1.59
N ASP A 191 0.87 3.31 0.52
CA ASP A 191 -0.56 2.94 0.49
C ASP A 191 -0.69 1.41 0.40
N GLY A 192 -0.45 0.75 1.52
CA GLY A 192 -0.42 -0.71 1.62
C GLY A 192 -1.15 -1.23 2.85
N CYS A 193 -1.44 -2.52 2.81
CA CYS A 193 -2.17 -3.25 3.84
C CYS A 193 -1.36 -4.43 4.36
N LEU A 194 -1.39 -4.63 5.68
CA LEU A 194 -0.69 -5.69 6.38
C LEU A 194 -1.69 -6.50 7.22
N ARG A 195 -1.63 -7.83 7.16
CA ARG A 195 -2.43 -8.70 8.06
C ARG A 195 -1.67 -9.95 8.46
N GLN A 196 -2.21 -10.67 9.44
CA GLN A 196 -1.62 -11.92 9.96
C GLN A 196 -0.13 -11.78 10.27
N HIS A 197 0.27 -10.63 10.83
CA HIS A 197 1.66 -10.33 11.07
C HIS A 197 2.13 -10.96 12.39
N ASP A 198 3.32 -11.54 12.36
CA ASP A 198 4.00 -12.11 13.51
C ASP A 198 5.45 -11.63 13.47
N TRP A 199 5.83 -10.80 14.43
CA TRP A 199 7.11 -10.08 14.45
C TRP A 199 8.05 -10.72 15.47
N LEU A 200 9.19 -11.25 15.00
CA LEU A 200 10.25 -11.83 15.83
C LEU A 200 9.71 -12.75 16.94
N ASP A 201 10.26 -12.63 18.15
CA ASP A 201 9.89 -13.35 19.35
C ASP A 201 9.06 -12.44 20.27
N GLN A 202 7.79 -12.80 20.44
CA GLN A 202 6.84 -12.06 21.27
C GLN A 202 7.20 -12.12 22.77
N GLN A 203 7.89 -13.17 23.24
CA GLN A 203 8.39 -13.23 24.62
C GLN A 203 9.57 -12.27 24.87
N ALA A 204 10.28 -11.88 23.81
CA ALA A 204 11.37 -10.91 23.87
C ALA A 204 10.90 -9.45 23.71
N GLN A 205 9.63 -9.23 23.35
CA GLN A 205 9.07 -7.90 23.16
C GLN A 205 8.95 -7.17 24.50
N SER A 206 9.66 -6.04 24.64
CA SER A 206 9.63 -5.22 25.85
C SER A 206 8.54 -4.16 25.83
N SER A 207 8.18 -3.68 24.64
CA SER A 207 7.11 -2.70 24.46
C SER A 207 6.59 -2.68 23.01
N ALA A 208 5.37 -2.19 22.85
CA ALA A 208 4.80 -1.78 21.56
C ALA A 208 4.15 -0.41 21.76
N SER A 209 4.31 0.49 20.79
CA SER A 209 3.52 1.71 20.75
C SER A 209 2.07 1.37 20.42
N VAL A 210 1.14 2.13 20.98
CA VAL A 210 -0.26 2.10 20.54
C VAL A 210 -0.24 2.44 19.04
N PRO A 211 -0.87 1.62 18.17
CA PRO A 211 -0.89 1.96 16.76
C PRO A 211 -1.60 3.29 16.58
N THR A 212 -0.94 4.25 15.95
CA THR A 212 -1.57 5.53 15.62
C THR A 212 -2.64 5.26 14.56
N GLY A 213 -3.77 5.98 14.59
CA GLY A 213 -4.84 5.95 13.58
C GLY A 213 -5.10 4.58 12.93
N LEU A 214 -5.71 3.63 13.65
CA LEU A 214 -6.15 2.33 13.09
C LEU A 214 -7.16 2.55 11.95
N ARG A 215 -6.66 2.86 10.76
CA ARG A 215 -7.46 2.84 9.55
C ARG A 215 -7.49 1.40 9.07
N SER A 216 -8.68 0.83 9.04
CA SER A 216 -8.89 -0.48 8.45
C SER A 216 -8.73 -0.41 6.93
N CYS A 217 -8.09 -1.41 6.36
CA CYS A 217 -8.03 -1.54 4.91
C CYS A 217 -9.41 -1.85 4.31
N SER A 218 -9.65 -1.37 3.08
CA SER A 218 -10.82 -1.78 2.31
C SER A 218 -10.70 -3.26 1.93
N VAL A 219 -11.82 -3.97 1.87
CA VAL A 219 -11.82 -5.39 1.49
C VAL A 219 -11.36 -5.54 0.03
N GLU A 220 -11.93 -4.72 -0.86
CA GLU A 220 -11.61 -4.66 -2.27
C GLU A 220 -11.20 -3.23 -2.66
N SER A 221 -10.17 -3.13 -3.50
CA SER A 221 -9.69 -1.87 -4.06
C SER A 221 -9.20 -2.06 -5.49
N GLN A 222 -9.20 -0.96 -6.23
CA GLN A 222 -8.63 -0.85 -7.56
C GLN A 222 -7.59 0.28 -7.59
N PRO A 223 -6.69 0.32 -8.59
CA PRO A 223 -5.72 1.39 -8.71
C PRO A 223 -6.39 2.76 -8.82
N GLY A 224 -5.82 3.76 -8.17
CA GLY A 224 -6.19 5.17 -8.32
C GLY A 224 -6.09 5.97 -7.03
N ILE A 225 -6.38 7.26 -7.14
CA ILE A 225 -6.34 8.22 -6.03
C ILE A 225 -7.77 8.42 -5.53
N PHE A 226 -8.07 8.00 -4.31
CA PHE A 226 -9.39 8.12 -3.72
C PHE A 226 -9.56 9.41 -2.93
N PHE A 227 -10.60 10.16 -3.28
CA PHE A 227 -11.07 11.31 -2.53
C PHE A 227 -12.38 10.96 -1.82
N PRO A 228 -12.43 11.06 -0.48
CA PRO A 228 -13.63 10.75 0.31
C PRO A 228 -14.74 11.80 0.09
N PRO A 229 -15.99 11.50 0.49
CA PRO A 229 -17.08 12.47 0.47
C PRO A 229 -16.71 13.74 1.23
N GLY A 230 -17.24 14.89 0.78
CA GLY A 230 -16.86 16.20 1.32
C GLY A 230 -15.55 16.77 0.74
N THR A 231 -14.81 16.00 -0.06
CA THR A 231 -13.75 16.56 -0.91
C THR A 231 -14.41 17.32 -2.06
N GLY A 232 -14.49 18.64 -1.97
CA GLY A 232 -14.99 19.47 -3.06
C GLY A 232 -13.96 19.56 -4.19
N ALA A 233 -14.35 19.14 -5.39
CA ALA A 233 -13.70 19.55 -6.63
C ALA A 233 -14.66 20.48 -7.38
N GLU A 234 -14.50 21.79 -7.19
CA GLU A 234 -15.34 22.76 -7.90
C GLU A 234 -14.82 22.91 -9.33
N ARG A 235 -15.54 22.31 -10.29
CA ARG A 235 -15.42 22.70 -11.69
C ARG A 235 -16.35 23.89 -11.88
N SER A 236 -15.85 25.03 -12.32
CA SER A 236 -16.67 26.22 -12.65
C SER A 236 -17.56 25.95 -13.87
N LEU A 237 -18.60 25.16 -13.65
CA LEU A 237 -19.79 25.02 -14.48
C LEU A 237 -20.91 24.87 -13.46
N GLN A 238 -21.77 25.89 -13.41
CA GLN A 238 -22.88 26.02 -12.47
C GLN A 238 -23.56 24.69 -12.11
N GLY A 239 -23.59 24.35 -10.81
CA GLY A 239 -24.57 23.42 -10.27
C GLY A 239 -23.98 22.38 -9.30
N GLU A 240 -24.33 22.58 -8.03
CA GLU A 240 -24.34 21.60 -6.92
C GLU A 240 -22.99 21.02 -6.46
N ALA A 241 -22.62 21.38 -5.23
CA ALA A 241 -21.57 20.69 -4.46
C ALA A 241 -22.02 19.25 -4.16
N SER A 242 -21.73 18.32 -5.07
CA SER A 242 -21.96 16.91 -4.83
C SER A 242 -20.97 16.40 -3.78
N SER A 243 -21.48 15.96 -2.62
CA SER A 243 -20.74 15.20 -1.59
C SER A 243 -20.40 13.77 -2.08
N ALA A 244 -19.87 13.67 -3.29
CA ALA A 244 -19.51 12.40 -3.90
C ALA A 244 -18.05 12.05 -3.52
N SER A 245 -17.80 10.78 -3.25
CA SER A 245 -16.44 10.26 -3.35
C SER A 245 -16.10 10.01 -4.82
N PHE A 246 -14.83 10.16 -5.18
CA PHE A 246 -14.38 9.89 -6.54
C PHE A 246 -12.98 9.29 -6.54
N CYS A 247 -12.70 8.52 -7.58
CA CYS A 247 -11.40 7.91 -7.82
C CYS A 247 -10.81 8.54 -9.08
N LEU A 248 -9.58 9.05 -8.99
CA LEU A 248 -8.84 9.60 -10.12
C LEU A 248 -7.72 8.64 -10.54
N ASP A 249 -7.51 8.48 -11.85
CA ASP A 249 -6.37 7.71 -12.37
C ASP A 249 -5.03 8.46 -12.14
N GLY A 250 -5.09 9.78 -11.94
CA GLY A 250 -3.94 10.60 -11.63
C GLY A 250 -4.29 12.07 -11.43
N LEU A 251 -3.29 12.82 -10.98
CA LEU A 251 -3.34 14.26 -10.84
C LEU A 251 -2.22 14.88 -11.67
N TRP A 252 -2.53 15.95 -12.38
CA TRP A 252 -1.55 16.67 -13.20
C TRP A 252 -1.62 18.16 -12.90
N ALA A 253 -0.46 18.80 -12.83
CA ALA A 253 -0.34 20.24 -12.81
C ALA A 253 0.75 20.66 -13.79
N GLN A 254 0.44 21.61 -14.67
CA GLN A 254 1.40 22.15 -15.65
C GLN A 254 2.08 21.06 -16.52
N GLY A 255 1.33 19.98 -16.85
CA GLY A 255 1.83 18.86 -17.65
C GLY A 255 2.65 17.82 -16.88
N GLN A 256 2.92 18.02 -15.59
CA GLN A 256 3.61 17.05 -14.74
C GLN A 256 2.61 16.24 -13.91
N ARG A 257 2.77 14.92 -13.88
CA ARG A 257 2.00 14.05 -12.97
C ARG A 257 2.47 14.30 -11.53
N LEU A 258 1.53 14.57 -10.64
CA LEU A 258 1.80 14.80 -9.23
C LEU A 258 1.80 13.46 -8.49
N ASP A 259 2.85 13.23 -7.72
CA ASP A 259 2.97 12.13 -6.78
C ASP A 259 2.51 12.60 -5.41
N MET A 260 1.35 12.08 -4.96
CA MET A 260 0.72 12.50 -3.71
C MET A 260 1.43 11.97 -2.46
N ASP A 261 2.38 11.04 -2.60
CA ASP A 261 3.19 10.55 -1.49
C ASP A 261 4.37 11.45 -1.18
N ARG A 262 4.71 12.34 -2.13
CA ARG A 262 5.67 13.44 -1.95
C ARG A 262 5.03 14.72 -1.41
N ALA A 263 3.71 14.74 -1.21
CA ALA A 263 3.02 15.92 -0.73
C ALA A 263 3.50 16.32 0.67
N LEU A 264 3.84 17.61 0.85
CA LEU A 264 4.23 18.17 2.16
C LEU A 264 3.08 18.12 3.17
N SER A 265 1.84 18.19 2.67
CA SER A 265 0.63 18.10 3.45
C SER A 265 -0.49 17.48 2.60
N ARG A 266 -1.24 16.56 3.19
CA ARG A 266 -2.35 15.83 2.58
C ARG A 266 -3.36 15.51 3.68
N ASN A 267 -4.66 15.57 3.38
CA ASN A 267 -5.66 15.06 4.30
C ASN A 267 -5.43 13.54 4.51
N GLN A 268 -5.47 13.08 5.76
CA GLN A 268 -5.34 11.67 6.11
C GLN A 268 -6.38 10.78 5.41
N ASP A 269 -7.52 11.37 5.01
CA ASP A 269 -8.59 10.62 4.42
C ASP A 269 -8.40 10.30 2.93
N ILE A 270 -7.41 10.89 2.26
CA ILE A 270 -7.06 10.63 0.86
C ILE A 270 -6.15 9.40 0.75
N TRP A 271 -6.46 8.51 -0.20
CA TRP A 271 -5.68 7.31 -0.52
C TRP A 271 -5.01 7.54 -1.86
N THR A 272 -3.74 7.19 -2.00
CA THR A 272 -2.90 7.63 -3.13
C THR A 272 -2.80 6.63 -4.26
N HIS A 273 -3.00 5.35 -3.97
CA HIS A 273 -2.92 4.28 -4.96
C HIS A 273 -4.08 3.30 -4.88
N SER A 274 -4.86 3.35 -3.81
CA SER A 274 -5.97 2.44 -3.56
C SER A 274 -7.33 3.15 -3.57
N CYS A 275 -8.20 2.80 -4.52
CA CYS A 275 -9.60 3.20 -4.53
C CYS A 275 -10.53 2.11 -4.00
N PRO A 276 -11.19 2.30 -2.84
CA PRO A 276 -12.16 1.35 -2.31
C PRO A 276 -13.36 1.16 -3.24
N GLN A 277 -13.76 -0.08 -3.53
CA GLN A 277 -14.95 -0.37 -4.36
C GLN A 277 -16.28 -0.20 -3.61
N SER A 278 -16.24 -0.29 -2.28
CA SER A 278 -17.35 0.07 -1.39
C SER A 278 -16.74 0.92 -0.29
N PRO A 279 -16.90 2.26 -0.31
CA PRO A 279 -16.45 3.08 0.80
C PRO A 279 -17.19 2.59 2.04
N SER A 280 -16.46 2.14 3.05
CA SER A 280 -17.05 1.86 4.36
C SER A 280 -17.77 3.14 4.80
N ASN A 281 -19.09 3.06 5.01
CA ASN A 281 -19.83 4.17 5.63
C ASN A 281 -19.10 4.51 6.93
N GLY A 282 -18.47 5.68 6.98
CA GLY A 282 -17.75 6.17 8.15
C GLY A 282 -18.72 6.56 9.26
N THR A 283 -19.39 5.57 9.86
CA THR A 283 -20.30 5.77 11.00
C THR A 283 -19.78 5.21 12.32
N ASP A 284 -18.61 4.57 12.37
CA ASP A 284 -17.99 4.20 13.66
C ASP A 284 -17.14 5.34 14.22
N THR A 285 -17.81 6.46 14.49
CA THR A 285 -17.41 7.36 15.59
C THR A 285 -18.58 7.41 16.57
N THR A 286 -18.62 6.44 17.47
CA THR A 286 -19.33 6.59 18.75
C THR A 286 -18.31 6.43 19.85
N TYR A 287 -18.11 7.54 20.58
CA TYR A 287 -17.45 7.63 21.87
C TYR A 287 -18.02 6.64 22.88
#